data_AF-A0A9Q0ALA3-F1
#
_entry.id   AF-A0A9Q0ALA3-F1
#
_cell.length_a   1.000
_cell.length_b   1.000
_cell.length_c   1.000
_cell.angle_alpha   90.00
_cell.angle_beta   90.00
_cell.angle_gamma   90.00
#
_symmetry.space_group_name_H-M   'P 1'
#
loop_
_entity.id
_entity.type
_entity.pdbx_description
1 polymer ?
#
loop_
_entity_poly.entity_id
_entity_poly.type
_entity_poly.pdbx_seq_one_letter_code
_entity_poly.pdbx_strand_id
1 'polypeptide(L)'
;MSSVAAFRGCRNSVVNEWIQSTSTYSPILRDMDMKISSQTFNGALRDNTTIWRQPPSREVDAAWDFLSAEDMQLITVSADDILLAGKDPSRSVKAPASWGFGDDAYIAQVEVFHQIHCLNELRKEMHYDYYYSSPRTELHLSHKSHCVHMLLQTLMCNADVGIVTHQWVHDEAYSNPKTRPFPYFDVVKKCRDFDGVMHWLRHGGGVENLAEKLPMDYPGGTPVINAQGYTQKQGSKV
;
A
#
# COMPACT_ATOMS: atom_id res chain seq x y z
N MET A 1 5.76 -21.22 38.38
CA MET A 1 5.41 -22.09 37.24
C MET A 1 4.03 -21.67 36.75
N SER A 2 3.94 -20.92 35.65
CA SER A 2 2.65 -20.57 35.05
C SER A 2 2.69 -21.06 33.61
N SER A 3 1.89 -22.08 33.34
CA SER A 3 1.78 -22.76 32.05
C SER A 3 1.09 -21.84 31.06
N VAL A 4 1.83 -21.31 30.09
CA VAL A 4 1.24 -20.70 28.89
C VAL A 4 0.55 -21.83 28.14
N ALA A 5 -0.77 -21.79 28.07
CA ALA A 5 -1.55 -22.70 27.25
C ALA A 5 -1.06 -22.57 25.79
N ALA A 6 -0.46 -23.64 25.26
CA ALA A 6 -0.10 -23.71 23.86
C ALA A 6 -1.39 -23.64 23.03
N PHE A 7 -1.61 -22.50 22.38
CA PHE A 7 -2.60 -22.39 21.31
C PHE A 7 -2.22 -23.44 20.27
N ARG A 8 -3.04 -24.49 20.14
CA ARG A 8 -2.99 -25.39 18.99
C ARG A 8 -3.28 -24.54 17.76
N GLY A 9 -2.26 -24.26 16.95
CA GLY A 9 -2.39 -23.45 15.75
C GLY A 9 -3.46 -24.02 14.81
N CYS A 10 -4.29 -23.16 14.23
CA CYS A 10 -5.20 -23.56 13.16
C CYS A 10 -4.39 -24.11 11.97
N ARG A 11 -4.94 -25.11 11.27
CA ARG A 11 -4.38 -25.57 9.99
C ARG A 11 -4.42 -24.43 8.98
N ASN A 12 -3.39 -24.32 8.14
CA ASN A 12 -3.25 -23.20 7.19
C ASN A 12 -4.45 -23.07 6.23
N SER A 13 -5.06 -24.19 5.82
CA SER A 13 -6.24 -24.19 4.96
C SER A 13 -7.44 -23.47 5.57
N VAL A 14 -7.67 -23.67 6.88
CA VAL A 14 -8.76 -23.01 7.62
C VAL A 14 -8.49 -21.50 7.73
N VAL A 15 -7.24 -21.11 7.91
CA VAL A 15 -6.85 -19.69 7.95
C VAL A 15 -7.09 -19.03 6.60
N ASN A 16 -6.75 -19.69 5.50
CA ASN A 16 -6.97 -19.13 4.16
C ASN A 16 -8.47 -18.96 3.83
N GLU A 17 -9.31 -19.94 4.19
CA GLU A 17 -10.78 -19.82 4.08
C GLU A 17 -11.33 -18.63 4.86
N TRP A 18 -10.80 -18.35 6.05
CA TRP A 18 -11.20 -17.20 6.85
C TRP A 18 -10.78 -15.90 6.20
N ILE A 19 -9.54 -15.81 5.71
CA ILE A 19 -9.06 -14.62 5.00
C ILE A 19 -9.94 -14.35 3.77
N GLN A 20 -10.26 -15.37 2.99
CA GLN A 20 -11.15 -15.25 1.83
C GLN A 20 -12.54 -14.75 2.22
N SER A 21 -13.15 -15.33 3.25
CA SER A 21 -14.51 -14.96 3.68
C SER A 21 -14.61 -13.58 4.37
N THR A 22 -13.51 -13.06 4.91
CA THR A 22 -13.46 -11.73 5.54
C THR A 22 -12.77 -10.66 4.67
N SER A 23 -12.52 -10.94 3.39
CA SER A 23 -11.90 -9.99 2.47
C SER A 23 -12.83 -9.62 1.33
N THR A 24 -12.71 -8.39 0.84
CA THR A 24 -13.21 -8.03 -0.49
C THR A 24 -12.51 -8.89 -1.54
N TYR A 25 -13.22 -9.19 -2.64
CA TYR A 25 -12.69 -10.00 -3.74
C TYR A 25 -11.34 -9.48 -4.24
N SER A 26 -10.40 -10.41 -4.43
CA SER A 26 -9.14 -10.20 -5.14
C SER A 26 -8.68 -11.55 -5.71
N PRO A 27 -8.20 -11.60 -6.97
CA PRO A 27 -7.73 -12.86 -7.57
C PRO A 27 -6.57 -13.50 -6.80
N ILE A 28 -5.76 -12.69 -6.10
CA ILE A 28 -4.62 -13.18 -5.30
C ILE A 28 -5.08 -14.13 -4.18
N LEU A 29 -6.28 -13.91 -3.65
CA LEU A 29 -6.85 -14.78 -2.61
C LEU A 29 -7.16 -16.21 -3.11
N ARG A 30 -7.32 -16.38 -4.42
CA ARG A 30 -7.46 -17.67 -5.10
C ARG A 30 -6.09 -18.23 -5.50
N ASP A 31 -5.18 -17.35 -5.93
CA ASP A 31 -3.91 -17.76 -6.54
C ASP A 31 -2.83 -18.12 -5.50
N MET A 32 -2.99 -17.74 -4.23
CA MET A 32 -2.09 -18.14 -3.16
C MET A 32 -2.79 -18.40 -1.81
N ASP A 33 -2.20 -19.30 -1.01
CA ASP A 33 -2.60 -19.50 0.38
C ASP A 33 -1.98 -18.42 1.28
N MET A 34 -2.81 -17.46 1.71
CA MET A 34 -2.34 -16.41 2.61
C MET A 34 -2.11 -16.92 4.03
N LYS A 35 -1.01 -16.47 4.63
CA LYS A 35 -0.68 -16.75 6.03
C LYS A 35 -0.92 -15.54 6.91
N ILE A 36 -1.16 -15.79 8.19
CA ILE A 36 -1.16 -14.76 9.23
C ILE A 36 0.05 -14.97 10.13
N SER A 37 0.85 -13.92 10.32
CA SER A 37 1.98 -13.91 11.24
C SER A 37 1.72 -12.94 12.40
N SER A 38 2.34 -13.20 13.54
CA SER A 38 2.41 -12.22 14.63
C SER A 38 3.69 -11.41 14.50
N GLN A 39 3.56 -10.08 14.52
CA GLN A 39 4.69 -9.17 14.50
C GLN A 39 4.57 -8.17 15.64
N THR A 40 5.67 -7.88 16.34
CA THR A 40 5.70 -6.77 17.30
C THR A 40 6.28 -5.57 16.57
N PHE A 41 5.52 -4.49 16.51
CA PHE A 41 6.00 -3.27 15.88
C PHE A 41 7.09 -2.64 16.75
N ASN A 42 8.13 -2.10 16.11
CA ASN A 42 9.10 -1.26 16.77
C ASN A 42 8.59 0.19 16.73
N GLY A 43 8.08 0.65 17.86
CA GLY A 43 7.48 1.97 18.04
C GLY A 43 8.42 3.03 18.60
N ALA A 44 9.73 2.74 18.72
CA ALA A 44 10.68 3.67 19.30
C ALA A 44 10.84 4.93 18.43
N LEU A 45 10.45 6.10 18.97
CA LEU A 45 10.45 7.37 18.23
C LEU A 45 11.81 7.78 17.65
N ARG A 46 12.91 7.49 18.38
CA ARG A 46 14.27 7.90 18.00
C ARG A 46 15.09 6.77 17.40
N ASP A 47 14.52 5.58 17.27
CA ASP A 47 15.21 4.51 16.58
C ASP A 47 15.44 4.89 15.11
N ASN A 48 16.62 4.59 14.60
CA ASN A 48 16.98 4.82 13.21
C ASN A 48 17.92 3.71 12.76
N THR A 49 17.59 2.47 13.12
CA THR A 49 18.41 1.29 12.79
C THR A 49 17.98 0.63 11.48
N THR A 50 16.75 0.87 11.03
CA THR A 50 16.22 0.31 9.77
C THR A 50 16.46 1.26 8.61
N ILE A 51 16.66 0.70 7.41
CA ILE A 51 16.84 1.49 6.17
C ILE A 51 15.66 2.43 5.91
N TRP A 52 14.44 2.00 6.29
CA TRP A 52 13.18 2.71 6.08
C TRP A 52 13.09 4.08 6.78
N ARG A 53 13.90 4.30 7.81
CA ARG A 53 13.90 5.51 8.66
C ARG A 53 15.09 6.43 8.39
N GLN A 54 16.02 6.00 7.54
CA GLN A 54 17.23 6.77 7.25
C GLN A 54 16.92 8.03 6.43
N PRO A 55 17.82 9.03 6.49
CA PRO A 55 17.76 10.18 5.59
C PRO A 55 17.78 9.75 4.11
N PRO A 56 17.27 10.61 3.21
CA PRO A 56 17.24 10.36 1.76
C PRO A 56 18.59 9.92 1.20
N SER A 57 18.57 8.83 0.44
CA SER A 57 19.71 8.28 -0.29
C SER A 57 19.21 7.30 -1.34
N ARG A 58 20.07 6.92 -2.29
CA ARG A 58 19.72 5.96 -3.34
C ARG A 58 19.34 4.60 -2.76
N GLU A 59 19.99 4.17 -1.70
CA GLU A 59 19.73 2.90 -1.02
C GLU A 59 18.37 2.91 -0.32
N VAL A 60 18.00 4.04 0.29
CA VAL A 60 16.67 4.24 0.89
C VAL A 60 15.60 4.23 -0.19
N ASP A 61 15.82 4.94 -1.29
CA ASP A 61 14.86 4.98 -2.39
C ASP A 61 14.66 3.60 -3.00
N ALA A 62 15.74 2.86 -3.30
CA ALA A 62 15.65 1.50 -3.81
C ALA A 62 14.91 0.55 -2.85
N ALA A 63 15.09 0.72 -1.55
CA ALA A 63 14.36 -0.05 -0.55
C ALA A 63 12.85 0.26 -0.63
N TRP A 64 12.47 1.55 -0.61
CA TRP A 64 11.06 1.96 -0.67
C TRP A 64 10.39 1.57 -1.97
N ASP A 65 11.10 1.74 -3.09
CA ASP A 65 10.65 1.39 -4.42
C ASP A 65 10.43 -0.13 -4.55
N PHE A 66 11.24 -0.95 -3.88
CA PHE A 66 10.99 -2.38 -3.77
C PHE A 66 9.65 -2.70 -3.11
N LEU A 67 9.29 -2.02 -2.01
CA LEU A 67 8.04 -2.26 -1.27
C LEU A 67 6.80 -1.72 -1.99
N SER A 68 6.89 -0.61 -2.73
CA SER A 68 5.80 -0.11 -3.58
C SER A 68 5.71 -0.84 -4.93
N ALA A 69 6.56 -1.85 -5.15
CA ALA A 69 6.65 -2.60 -6.39
C ALA A 69 6.87 -1.69 -7.61
N GLU A 70 7.74 -0.67 -7.47
CA GLU A 70 8.08 0.17 -8.61
C GLU A 70 8.62 -0.67 -9.77
N ASP A 71 8.19 -0.32 -10.98
CA ASP A 71 8.41 -1.04 -12.24
C ASP A 71 7.66 -2.39 -12.40
N MET A 72 6.84 -2.76 -11.40
CA MET A 72 5.95 -3.94 -11.41
C MET A 72 4.59 -3.64 -10.75
N GLN A 73 4.14 -2.38 -10.81
CA GLN A 73 2.96 -1.91 -10.10
C GLN A 73 1.66 -2.53 -10.64
N LEU A 74 1.68 -3.00 -11.89
CA LEU A 74 0.48 -3.50 -12.57
C LEU A 74 0.45 -5.03 -12.59
N ILE A 75 -0.76 -5.56 -12.54
CA ILE A 75 -1.10 -6.96 -12.78
C ILE A 75 -2.08 -7.03 -13.97
N THR A 76 -2.28 -8.23 -14.51
CA THR A 76 -3.39 -8.48 -15.43
C THR A 76 -4.45 -9.37 -14.80
N VAL A 77 -5.72 -9.05 -15.02
CA VAL A 77 -6.87 -9.79 -14.51
C VAL A 77 -7.90 -10.03 -15.61
N SER A 78 -8.76 -11.04 -15.46
CA SER A 78 -9.82 -11.33 -16.43
C SER A 78 -11.01 -10.36 -16.34
N ALA A 79 -11.89 -10.33 -17.34
CA ALA A 79 -13.17 -9.62 -17.23
C ALA A 79 -14.00 -10.12 -16.01
N ASP A 80 -13.96 -11.42 -15.73
CA ASP A 80 -14.66 -12.02 -14.59
C ASP A 80 -14.11 -11.50 -13.26
N ASP A 81 -12.78 -11.36 -13.13
CA ASP A 81 -12.16 -10.77 -11.94
C ASP A 81 -12.58 -9.31 -11.73
N ILE A 82 -12.69 -8.53 -12.81
CA ILE A 82 -13.18 -7.15 -12.78
C ILE A 82 -14.64 -7.10 -12.29
N LEU A 83 -15.50 -8.00 -12.78
CA LEU A 83 -16.90 -8.09 -12.35
C LEU A 83 -17.01 -8.49 -10.88
N LEU A 84 -16.24 -9.48 -10.43
CA LEU A 84 -16.22 -9.94 -9.03
C LEU A 84 -15.67 -8.85 -8.08
N ALA A 85 -14.78 -7.99 -8.57
CA ALA A 85 -14.32 -6.79 -7.87
C ALA A 85 -15.36 -5.64 -7.86
N GLY A 86 -16.55 -5.84 -8.42
CA GLY A 86 -17.61 -4.83 -8.50
C GLY A 86 -17.30 -3.69 -9.47
N LYS A 87 -16.49 -3.95 -10.49
CA LYS A 87 -16.08 -3.00 -11.53
C LYS A 87 -16.70 -3.39 -12.88
N ASP A 88 -16.64 -2.46 -13.83
CA ASP A 88 -17.21 -2.64 -15.17
C ASP A 88 -16.08 -2.89 -16.19
N PRO A 89 -16.00 -4.09 -16.81
CA PRO A 89 -15.00 -4.40 -17.83
C PRO A 89 -15.06 -3.48 -19.05
N SER A 90 -16.23 -2.92 -19.39
CA SER A 90 -16.36 -1.99 -20.53
C SER A 90 -15.72 -0.62 -20.26
N ARG A 91 -15.45 -0.32 -18.99
CA ARG A 91 -14.80 0.91 -18.52
C ARG A 91 -13.37 0.68 -18.03
N SER A 92 -12.88 -0.55 -18.10
CA SER A 92 -11.57 -0.96 -17.63
C SER A 92 -10.58 -1.04 -18.79
N VAL A 93 -9.30 -0.76 -18.52
CA VAL A 93 -8.27 -0.71 -19.56
C VAL A 93 -7.75 -2.12 -19.82
N LYS A 94 -7.76 -2.56 -21.08
CA LYS A 94 -7.12 -3.80 -21.50
C LYS A 94 -5.60 -3.64 -21.63
N ALA A 95 -4.87 -4.68 -21.28
CA ALA A 95 -3.46 -4.78 -21.61
C ALA A 95 -3.29 -4.86 -23.14
N PRO A 96 -2.30 -4.16 -23.73
CA PRO A 96 -1.98 -4.30 -25.14
C PRO A 96 -1.62 -5.75 -25.50
N ALA A 97 -2.02 -6.20 -26.69
CA ALA A 97 -1.68 -7.54 -27.18
C ALA A 97 -0.15 -7.80 -27.19
N SER A 98 0.66 -6.74 -27.38
CA SER A 98 2.13 -6.80 -27.32
C SER A 98 2.68 -7.24 -25.95
N TRP A 99 1.88 -7.17 -24.89
CA TRP A 99 2.29 -7.62 -23.56
C TRP A 99 2.15 -9.15 -23.38
N GLY A 100 1.45 -9.85 -24.28
CA GLY A 100 1.42 -11.31 -24.31
C GLY A 100 0.48 -11.99 -23.31
N PHE A 101 -0.43 -11.25 -22.66
CA PHE A 101 -1.36 -11.80 -21.67
C PHE A 101 -2.70 -12.32 -22.25
N GLY A 102 -2.88 -12.23 -23.57
CA GLY A 102 -4.13 -12.63 -24.25
C GLY A 102 -5.20 -11.53 -24.29
N ASP A 103 -6.33 -11.83 -24.93
CA ASP A 103 -7.38 -10.84 -25.21
C ASP A 103 -8.28 -10.51 -24.00
N ASP A 104 -8.29 -11.37 -22.98
CA ASP A 104 -9.03 -11.20 -21.73
C ASP A 104 -8.09 -10.80 -20.58
N ALA A 105 -7.26 -9.79 -20.85
CA ALA A 105 -6.31 -9.24 -19.88
C ALA A 105 -6.60 -7.76 -19.65
N TYR A 106 -7.04 -7.42 -18.45
CA TYR A 106 -7.27 -6.06 -17.98
C TYR A 106 -6.17 -5.64 -17.01
N ILE A 107 -5.69 -4.41 -17.17
CA ILE A 107 -4.69 -3.84 -16.28
C ILE A 107 -5.36 -3.49 -14.96
N ALA A 108 -4.77 -3.96 -13.86
CA ALA A 108 -5.15 -3.62 -12.50
C ALA A 108 -3.90 -3.45 -11.64
N GLN A 109 -4.08 -3.12 -10.36
CA GLN A 109 -3.02 -3.02 -9.38
C GLN A 109 -3.47 -3.66 -8.07
N VAL A 110 -2.53 -4.26 -7.33
CA VAL A 110 -2.78 -4.71 -5.97
C VAL A 110 -2.73 -3.50 -5.03
N GLU A 111 -3.82 -3.26 -4.32
CA GLU A 111 -4.03 -2.04 -3.54
C GLU A 111 -2.91 -1.73 -2.53
N VAL A 112 -2.30 -2.76 -1.90
CA VAL A 112 -1.23 -2.55 -0.92
C VAL A 112 -0.02 -1.82 -1.52
N PHE A 113 0.31 -2.07 -2.79
CA PHE A 113 1.43 -1.41 -3.46
C PHE A 113 1.11 0.06 -3.77
N HIS A 114 -0.14 0.37 -4.13
CA HIS A 114 -0.60 1.76 -4.27
C HIS A 114 -0.57 2.50 -2.92
N GLN A 115 -1.01 1.86 -1.84
CA GLN A 115 -0.93 2.43 -0.48
C GLN A 115 0.52 2.73 -0.06
N ILE A 116 1.43 1.79 -0.30
CA ILE A 116 2.86 1.99 0.01
C ILE A 116 3.47 3.07 -0.89
N HIS A 117 3.08 3.14 -2.16
CA HIS A 117 3.47 4.23 -3.07
C HIS A 117 3.02 5.59 -2.50
N CYS A 118 1.74 5.73 -2.11
CA CYS A 118 1.24 6.94 -1.47
C CYS A 118 2.06 7.31 -0.21
N LEU A 119 2.41 6.31 0.61
CA LEU A 119 3.24 6.54 1.80
C LEU A 119 4.67 6.99 1.44
N ASN A 120 5.29 6.39 0.42
CA ASN A 120 6.60 6.78 -0.10
C ASN A 120 6.57 8.21 -0.66
N GLU A 121 5.50 8.58 -1.37
CA GLU A 121 5.30 9.93 -1.89
C GLU A 121 5.18 10.99 -0.78
N LEU A 122 4.58 10.64 0.36
CA LEU A 122 4.54 11.50 1.55
C LEU A 122 5.88 11.54 2.29
N ARG A 123 6.61 10.42 2.35
CA ARG A 123 7.99 10.41 2.86
C ARG A 123 8.88 11.35 2.05
N LYS A 124 8.82 11.29 0.71
CA LYS A 124 9.56 12.20 -0.17
C LYS A 124 9.13 13.65 0.04
N GLU A 125 7.84 13.90 0.30
CA GLU A 125 7.32 15.24 0.63
C GLU A 125 7.93 15.82 1.92
N MET A 126 8.19 15.01 2.95
CA MET A 126 8.89 15.44 4.18
C MET A 126 10.33 15.89 3.92
N HIS A 127 10.93 15.43 2.82
CA HIS A 127 12.28 15.79 2.37
C HIS A 127 12.24 16.56 1.05
N TYR A 128 11.32 17.51 0.96
CA TYR A 128 11.01 18.20 -0.29
C TYR A 128 12.25 18.73 -1.02
N ASP A 129 13.13 19.44 -0.31
CA ASP A 129 14.32 20.08 -0.88
C ASP A 129 15.34 19.07 -1.44
N TYR A 130 15.27 17.80 -1.02
CA TYR A 130 16.09 16.72 -1.57
C TYR A 130 15.49 16.16 -2.87
N TYR A 131 14.17 15.95 -2.90
CA TYR A 131 13.49 15.25 -4.00
C TYR A 131 12.98 16.19 -5.11
N TYR A 132 12.77 17.46 -4.81
CA TYR A 132 12.14 18.41 -5.72
C TYR A 132 12.93 19.71 -5.77
N SER A 133 13.28 20.15 -6.98
CA SER A 133 13.96 21.41 -7.24
C SER A 133 13.01 22.56 -7.60
N SER A 134 11.75 22.26 -7.85
CA SER A 134 10.73 23.23 -8.27
C SER A 134 9.78 23.57 -7.12
N PRO A 135 9.08 24.71 -7.16
CA PRO A 135 7.99 24.99 -6.22
C PRO A 135 6.85 23.98 -6.35
N ARG A 136 6.09 23.82 -5.27
CA ARG A 136 4.89 22.97 -5.23
C ARG A 136 3.83 23.53 -6.17
N THR A 137 3.47 22.77 -7.19
CA THR A 137 2.34 23.10 -8.07
C THR A 137 1.01 22.68 -7.44
N GLU A 138 -0.10 23.20 -7.97
CA GLU A 138 -1.44 22.77 -7.55
C GLU A 138 -1.65 21.27 -7.77
N LEU A 139 -1.19 20.74 -8.91
CA LEU A 139 -1.27 19.31 -9.20
C LEU A 139 -0.46 18.48 -8.20
N HIS A 140 0.75 18.93 -7.84
CA HIS A 140 1.58 18.28 -6.83
C HIS A 140 0.85 18.19 -5.49
N LEU A 141 0.31 19.32 -5.00
CA LEU A 141 -0.43 19.37 -3.75
C LEU A 141 -1.72 18.53 -3.79
N SER A 142 -2.44 18.56 -4.90
CA SER A 142 -3.63 17.73 -5.12
C SER A 142 -3.28 16.25 -5.04
N HIS A 143 -2.18 15.83 -5.65
CA HIS A 143 -1.72 14.45 -5.60
C HIS A 143 -1.32 14.02 -4.17
N LYS A 144 -0.59 14.87 -3.43
CA LYS A 144 -0.27 14.57 -2.02
C LYS A 144 -1.53 14.52 -1.14
N SER A 145 -2.49 15.42 -1.37
CA SER A 145 -3.80 15.41 -0.69
C SER A 145 -4.60 14.13 -0.98
N HIS A 146 -4.61 13.68 -2.23
CA HIS A 146 -5.18 12.40 -2.63
C HIS A 146 -4.53 11.23 -1.89
N CYS A 147 -3.20 11.18 -1.81
CA CYS A 147 -2.47 10.15 -1.08
C CYS A 147 -2.89 10.08 0.40
N VAL A 148 -2.96 11.24 1.08
CA VAL A 148 -3.41 11.33 2.48
C VAL A 148 -4.83 10.79 2.62
N HIS A 149 -5.73 11.16 1.71
CA HIS A 149 -7.13 10.73 1.78
C HIS A 149 -7.31 9.23 1.52
N MET A 150 -6.57 8.64 0.58
CA MET A 150 -6.60 7.20 0.31
C MET A 150 -6.07 6.38 1.50
N LEU A 151 -4.98 6.84 2.11
CA LEU A 151 -4.44 6.21 3.32
C LEU A 151 -5.41 6.33 4.51
N LEU A 152 -6.05 7.49 4.69
CA LEU A 152 -7.05 7.68 5.73
C LEU A 152 -8.24 6.73 5.57
N GLN A 153 -8.80 6.62 4.35
CA GLN A 153 -9.89 5.68 4.06
C GLN A 153 -9.48 4.23 4.34
N THR A 154 -8.24 3.85 3.98
CA THR A 154 -7.69 2.52 4.27
C THR A 154 -7.60 2.26 5.78
N LEU A 155 -7.08 3.22 6.55
CA LEU A 155 -6.97 3.10 8.01
C LEU A 155 -8.35 2.99 8.68
N MET A 156 -9.33 3.78 8.21
CA MET A 156 -10.71 3.72 8.71
C MET A 156 -11.40 2.40 8.33
N CYS A 157 -11.15 1.87 7.13
CA CYS A 157 -11.72 0.61 6.66
C CYS A 157 -11.21 -0.58 7.47
N ASN A 158 -9.91 -0.59 7.83
CA ASN A 158 -9.33 -1.66 8.63
C ASN A 158 -9.56 -1.49 10.14
N ALA A 159 -9.84 -0.26 10.61
CA ALA A 159 -10.20 0.08 11.98
C ALA A 159 -9.43 -0.72 13.05
N ASP A 160 -8.10 -0.62 13.04
CA ASP A 160 -7.23 -1.41 13.92
C ASP A 160 -7.50 -1.13 15.41
N VAL A 161 -8.02 -2.13 16.11
CA VAL A 161 -8.42 -2.07 17.53
C VAL A 161 -7.28 -2.43 18.50
N GLY A 162 -6.04 -2.50 18.03
CA GLY A 162 -4.88 -2.73 18.89
C GLY A 162 -4.71 -1.65 19.95
N ILE A 163 -4.30 -2.05 21.16
CA ILE A 163 -4.23 -1.14 22.32
C ILE A 163 -2.84 -0.54 22.43
N VAL A 164 -2.76 0.79 22.46
CA VAL A 164 -1.56 1.55 22.83
C VAL A 164 -1.66 1.91 24.32
N THR A 165 -0.86 1.23 25.15
CA THR A 165 -0.78 1.56 26.58
C THR A 165 0.09 2.79 26.81
N HIS A 166 -0.03 3.43 27.98
CA HIS A 166 0.89 4.48 28.40
C HIS A 166 1.84 3.96 29.47
N GLN A 167 3.09 4.43 29.43
CA GLN A 167 4.13 4.14 30.42
C GLN A 167 4.70 5.45 30.96
N TRP A 168 5.17 5.44 32.21
CA TRP A 168 5.91 6.58 32.77
C TRP A 168 7.30 6.62 32.16
N VAL A 169 7.65 7.73 31.52
CA VAL A 169 8.99 7.98 30.99
C VAL A 169 9.60 9.20 31.64
N HIS A 170 10.93 9.24 31.67
CA HIS A 170 11.67 10.43 32.07
C HIS A 170 11.49 11.54 31.02
N ASP A 171 11.15 12.74 31.46
CA ASP A 171 11.02 13.92 30.61
C ASP A 171 11.55 15.18 31.33
N GLU A 172 12.60 15.77 30.76
CA GLU A 172 13.26 16.98 31.27
C GLU A 172 12.37 18.23 31.26
N ALA A 173 11.27 18.24 30.48
CA ALA A 173 10.32 19.34 30.44
C ALA A 173 9.41 19.42 31.69
N TYR A 174 9.43 18.41 32.56
CA TYR A 174 8.56 18.33 33.74
C TYR A 174 9.34 18.51 35.05
N SER A 175 8.69 19.03 36.08
CA SER A 175 9.23 19.21 37.43
C SER A 175 8.84 18.08 38.37
N ASN A 176 9.73 17.76 39.33
CA ASN A 176 9.77 16.56 40.17
C ASN A 176 8.44 15.83 40.50
N PRO A 177 8.31 14.51 40.22
CA PRO A 177 9.26 13.72 39.43
C PRO A 177 9.29 14.18 37.97
N LYS A 178 10.48 14.16 37.34
CA LYS A 178 10.67 14.51 35.91
C LYS A 178 10.08 13.43 35.00
N THR A 179 8.79 13.19 35.12
CA THR A 179 8.11 12.07 34.47
C THR A 179 6.78 12.49 33.90
N ARG A 180 6.39 11.85 32.81
CA ARG A 180 5.06 11.97 32.25
C ARG A 180 4.59 10.64 31.67
N PRO A 181 3.28 10.42 31.52
CA PRO A 181 2.80 9.31 30.72
C PRO A 181 3.17 9.53 29.25
N PHE A 182 3.68 8.49 28.60
CA PHE A 182 4.03 8.46 27.20
C PHE A 182 3.46 7.20 26.54
N PRO A 183 2.90 7.29 25.32
CA PRO A 183 2.38 6.13 24.61
C PRO A 183 3.49 5.12 24.29
N TYR A 184 3.26 3.87 24.65
CA TYR A 184 4.11 2.74 24.31
C TYR A 184 3.62 2.12 23.01
N PHE A 185 4.31 2.44 21.91
CA PHE A 185 3.90 2.13 20.54
C PHE A 185 4.27 0.71 20.07
N ASP A 186 4.98 -0.07 20.90
CA ASP A 186 5.29 -1.46 20.56
C ASP A 186 4.01 -2.31 20.73
N VAL A 187 3.29 -2.47 19.63
CA VAL A 187 2.02 -3.20 19.59
C VAL A 187 2.22 -4.50 18.83
N VAL A 188 1.74 -5.61 19.40
CA VAL A 188 1.68 -6.89 18.69
C VAL A 188 0.52 -6.86 17.70
N LYS A 189 0.83 -7.14 16.45
CA LYS A 189 -0.12 -7.18 15.33
C LYS A 189 -0.22 -8.59 14.76
N LYS A 190 -1.40 -8.90 14.20
CA LYS A 190 -1.60 -10.05 13.32
C LYS A 190 -1.58 -9.52 11.89
N CYS A 191 -0.53 -9.87 11.15
CA CYS A 191 -0.24 -9.33 9.83
C CYS A 191 -0.58 -10.37 8.75
N ARG A 192 -1.16 -9.89 7.64
CA ARG A 192 -1.25 -10.68 6.40
C ARG A 192 0.14 -10.89 5.79
N ASP A 193 0.26 -11.92 4.97
CA ASP A 193 1.51 -12.34 4.33
C ASP A 193 1.96 -11.40 3.21
N PHE A 194 2.48 -10.22 3.58
CA PHE A 194 3.00 -9.25 2.62
C PHE A 194 4.15 -9.83 1.78
N ASP A 195 5.06 -10.58 2.39
CA ASP A 195 6.19 -11.19 1.69
C ASP A 195 5.71 -12.20 0.65
N GLY A 196 4.68 -13.00 0.98
CA GLY A 196 4.04 -13.90 0.03
C GLY A 196 3.38 -13.17 -1.14
N VAL A 197 2.71 -12.03 -0.90
CA VAL A 197 2.12 -11.21 -1.96
C VAL A 197 3.20 -10.59 -2.86
N MET A 198 4.28 -10.08 -2.28
CA MET A 198 5.43 -9.56 -3.03
C MET A 198 6.10 -10.66 -3.86
N HIS A 199 6.26 -11.85 -3.28
CA HIS A 199 6.80 -13.01 -3.98
C HIS A 199 5.90 -13.40 -5.16
N TRP A 200 4.59 -13.51 -4.96
CA TRP A 200 3.62 -13.82 -6.03
C TRP A 200 3.72 -12.79 -7.16
N LEU A 201 3.76 -11.50 -6.83
CA LEU A 201 3.88 -10.43 -7.83
C LEU A 201 5.13 -10.62 -8.68
N ARG A 202 6.28 -10.88 -8.05
CA ARG A 202 7.58 -11.02 -8.74
C ARG A 202 7.78 -12.34 -9.48
N HIS A 203 6.91 -13.34 -9.28
CA HIS A 203 7.06 -14.68 -9.87
C HIS A 203 5.86 -15.07 -10.74
N GLY A 204 5.30 -14.09 -11.47
CA GLY A 204 4.28 -14.31 -12.49
C GLY A 204 2.95 -13.59 -12.26
N GLY A 205 2.75 -12.95 -11.11
CA GLY A 205 1.55 -12.14 -10.85
C GLY A 205 1.61 -10.72 -11.44
N GLY A 206 2.81 -10.14 -11.49
CA GLY A 206 3.06 -8.77 -11.93
C GLY A 206 3.43 -8.67 -13.41
N VAL A 207 3.19 -7.49 -13.98
CA VAL A 207 3.69 -7.10 -15.29
C VAL A 207 5.12 -6.58 -15.11
N GLU A 208 6.09 -7.36 -15.59
CA GLU A 208 7.51 -6.99 -15.54
C GLU A 208 7.88 -5.87 -16.53
N ASN A 209 8.95 -5.13 -16.20
CA ASN A 209 9.56 -4.04 -16.96
C ASN A 209 8.53 -2.99 -17.41
N LEU A 210 7.69 -2.54 -16.46
CA LEU A 210 6.58 -1.65 -16.77
C LEU A 210 7.04 -0.33 -17.40
N ALA A 211 8.20 0.20 -17.01
CA ALA A 211 8.79 1.41 -17.55
C ALA A 211 9.09 1.30 -19.06
N GLU A 212 9.36 0.11 -19.58
CA GLU A 212 9.56 -0.14 -21.01
C GLU A 212 8.21 -0.26 -21.76
N LYS A 213 7.14 -0.55 -21.03
CA LYS A 213 5.78 -0.77 -21.56
C LYS A 213 4.89 0.47 -21.50
N LEU A 214 5.34 1.52 -20.80
CA LEU A 214 4.63 2.79 -20.66
C LEU A 214 5.39 3.94 -21.36
N PRO A 215 4.68 4.95 -21.88
CA PRO A 215 3.23 5.08 -21.93
C PRO A 215 2.61 4.13 -22.96
N MET A 216 1.37 3.71 -22.71
CA MET A 216 0.59 2.95 -23.69
C MET A 216 -0.07 3.88 -24.71
N ASP A 217 -0.18 3.41 -25.95
CA ASP A 217 -0.98 4.06 -26.96
C ASP A 217 -2.47 4.00 -26.61
N TYR A 218 -3.16 5.14 -26.74
CA TYR A 218 -4.59 5.23 -26.54
C TYR A 218 -5.34 4.57 -27.73
N PRO A 219 -6.15 3.51 -27.51
CA PRO A 219 -6.89 2.91 -28.61
C PRO A 219 -8.05 3.82 -29.00
N GLY A 220 -7.98 4.38 -30.21
CA GLY A 220 -9.04 5.26 -30.75
C GLY A 220 -10.42 4.61 -30.69
N GLY A 221 -11.43 5.38 -30.28
CA GLY A 221 -12.81 4.91 -30.12
C GLY A 221 -13.13 4.30 -28.75
N THR A 222 -12.15 4.14 -27.86
CA THR A 222 -12.41 3.77 -26.47
C THR A 222 -13.13 4.91 -25.72
N PRO A 223 -14.00 4.65 -24.73
CA PRO A 223 -14.56 5.72 -23.92
C PRO A 223 -13.50 6.37 -23.01
N VAL A 224 -13.35 7.69 -23.08
CA VAL A 224 -12.61 8.46 -22.06
C VAL A 224 -13.59 8.91 -21.00
N ILE A 225 -13.33 8.53 -19.74
CA ILE A 225 -14.13 8.97 -18.61
C ILE A 225 -13.49 10.23 -18.05
N ASN A 226 -14.29 11.27 -17.79
CA ASN A 226 -13.83 12.42 -17.03
C ASN A 226 -13.49 11.98 -15.60
N ALA A 227 -12.21 11.72 -15.35
CA ALA A 227 -11.72 11.31 -14.04
C ALA A 227 -11.79 12.51 -13.07
N GLN A 228 -12.37 12.28 -11.90
CA GLN A 228 -12.33 13.25 -10.81
C GLN A 228 -10.89 13.30 -10.26
N GLY A 229 -10.18 14.42 -10.43
CA GLY A 229 -8.93 14.69 -9.71
C GLY A 229 -7.70 15.07 -10.55
N TYR A 230 -7.65 14.75 -11.85
CA TYR A 230 -6.46 15.04 -12.68
C TYR A 230 -6.66 16.14 -13.73
N THR A 231 -7.90 16.46 -14.12
CA THR A 231 -8.18 17.61 -14.99
C THR A 231 -9.58 18.15 -14.78
N GLN A 232 -9.71 19.30 -14.10
CA GLN A 232 -10.50 20.43 -14.57
C GLN A 232 -9.83 21.70 -14.07
N LYS A 233 -9.34 22.57 -14.98
CA LYS A 233 -9.40 24.00 -14.68
C LYS A 233 -10.88 24.25 -14.41
N GLN A 234 -11.26 24.51 -13.16
CA GLN A 234 -12.57 25.09 -12.90
C GLN A 234 -12.60 26.36 -13.76
N GLY A 235 -13.41 26.31 -14.82
CA GLY A 235 -13.66 27.49 -15.62
C GLY A 235 -14.10 28.59 -14.67
N SER A 236 -13.35 29.68 -14.67
CA SER A 236 -13.72 30.95 -14.06
C SER A 236 -15.18 31.23 -14.41
N LYS A 237 -16.09 31.02 -13.46
CA LYS A 237 -17.41 31.62 -13.54
C LYS A 237 -17.25 33.04 -13.03
N VAL A 238 -17.51 33.94 -13.98
CA VAL A 238 -17.76 35.38 -13.83
C VAL A 238 -18.68 35.64 -12.65
#